data_AF-A0A519MDV5-F1
#
_entry.id   AF-A0A519MDV5-F1
#
_cell.length_a   1.000
_cell.length_b   1.000
_cell.length_c   1.000
_cell.angle_alpha   90.00
_cell.angle_beta   90.00
_cell.angle_gamma   90.00
#
_symmetry.space_group_name_H-M   'P 1'
#
loop_
_entity.id
_entity.type
_entity.pdbx_description
1 polymer ?
#
loop_
_entity_poly.entity_id
_entity_poly.type
_entity_poly.pdbx_seq_one_letter_code
_entity_poly.pdbx_strand_id
1 'polypeptide(L)'
;KLFRLQKGIDYRQASDIIGNHFSEINDKLTNFLQLSGQTDQSELLAASIEQKANNLQPVPFGNVINFRKNLKYVPYAAVPLLLILFFMISGNSGMITQSLDRVVNYEKHYAPPAPFEFVVTNPSLTAQQETDFLLQVKTQGSVVPENAMITIGNESYYLESVSPGVFQYRFERPAKNIEFQLTANKVISRPYELNVVAVPTIANFEMQLNFPGYLGKKPEVIRGTGNAVVPEGTKVTWRVDALATNKVEWNSGGAMSSFNQSENIFSLSKTIMQNSDYEILTSNKNVKHHEKLQYQITTIKDQYPTINVSAAPDSLKLDKQIALGQVSDDYGLTKLQIVYYPKENPNAVKKAALPVKKQVFDQFYYTFPNGLAIEPGVAYEFYFEVFDNDAVHNYKSSKSSVFSHRELTADEKQEEALQQQNSNINSLEKSIKNQDKQISELDKLQKMGKEKTNMDFKDQKKVQDFINRQKQQDEMMKEYSKKLEENLQKFNPDKKDEFKEELIKRLEKNEKEAEKNQKLLDELKQLTDKLKEEELFDKIDKFKQNAKNNSKNLEQLVELTKRFYVEKKAEQLADKLNKLAEKQDKLSESKENS
;
A
#
# COMPACT_ATOMS: atom_id res chain seq x y z
N LYS A 1 -17.79 81.95 72.09
CA LYS A 1 -18.88 80.96 72.09
C LYS A 1 -20.08 81.53 71.31
N LEU A 2 -20.37 81.07 70.10
CA LEU A 2 -19.68 81.52 68.89
C LEU A 2 -20.71 82.36 68.08
N PHE A 3 -20.43 83.55 67.53
CA PHE A 3 -19.28 84.45 67.64
C PHE A 3 -19.71 85.76 68.33
N ARG A 4 -18.81 86.44 69.06
CA ARG A 4 -19.13 87.71 69.76
C ARG A 4 -19.02 88.92 68.82
N LEU A 5 -19.80 88.93 67.73
CA LEU A 5 -19.77 89.99 66.70
C LEU A 5 -20.52 91.27 67.12
N GLN A 6 -21.37 91.21 68.14
CA GLN A 6 -21.95 92.36 68.83
C GLN A 6 -21.97 92.10 70.35
N LYS A 7 -21.97 93.16 71.17
CA LYS A 7 -22.30 93.06 72.60
C LYS A 7 -23.82 92.82 72.71
N GLY A 8 -24.22 91.74 73.36
CA GLY A 8 -25.62 91.50 73.69
C GLY A 8 -26.13 92.46 74.78
N ILE A 9 -27.44 92.44 75.01
CA ILE A 9 -28.06 93.19 76.11
C ILE A 9 -27.54 92.72 77.48
N ASP A 10 -27.33 93.65 78.41
CA ASP A 10 -26.97 93.32 79.80
C ASP A 10 -28.22 93.02 80.66
N TYR A 11 -28.01 92.56 81.90
CA TYR A 11 -29.12 92.19 82.80
C TYR A 11 -30.01 93.37 83.21
N ARG A 12 -29.50 94.62 83.24
CA ARG A 12 -30.35 95.81 83.50
C ARG A 12 -31.18 96.13 82.27
N GLN A 13 -30.58 96.13 81.08
CA GLN A 13 -31.30 96.30 79.82
C GLN A 13 -32.37 95.22 79.62
N ALA A 14 -32.08 93.97 79.98
CA ALA A 14 -33.06 92.89 79.99
C ALA A 14 -34.19 93.16 81.01
N SER A 15 -33.86 93.64 82.22
CA SER A 15 -34.85 94.05 83.23
C SER A 15 -35.78 95.13 82.71
N ASP A 16 -35.24 96.21 82.12
CA ASP A 16 -36.02 97.32 81.58
C ASP A 16 -36.93 96.88 80.42
N ILE A 17 -36.43 96.01 79.52
CA ILE A 17 -37.23 95.48 78.40
C ILE A 17 -38.39 94.61 78.92
N ILE A 18 -38.14 93.79 79.94
CA ILE A 18 -39.15 92.91 80.55
C ILE A 18 -40.15 93.74 81.39
N GLY A 19 -39.66 94.70 82.17
CA GLY A 19 -40.47 95.56 83.04
C GLY A 19 -41.39 96.51 82.28
N ASN A 20 -40.95 97.05 81.14
CA ASN A 20 -41.81 97.80 80.22
C ASN A 20 -42.94 96.94 79.60
N HIS A 21 -42.76 95.61 79.55
CA HIS A 21 -43.79 94.69 79.03
C HIS A 21 -44.76 94.21 80.12
N PHE A 22 -44.29 94.08 81.36
CA PHE A 22 -45.07 93.64 82.51
C PHE A 22 -45.04 94.69 83.64
N SER A 23 -45.98 95.64 83.59
CA SER A 23 -46.05 96.79 84.51
C SER A 23 -46.15 96.40 86.00
N GLU A 24 -46.74 95.25 86.33
CA GLU A 24 -46.84 94.73 87.71
C GLU A 24 -45.49 94.35 88.36
N ILE A 25 -44.42 94.29 87.57
CA ILE A 25 -43.11 93.73 87.96
C ILE A 25 -41.94 94.69 87.70
N ASN A 26 -42.13 95.77 86.95
CA ASN A 26 -41.06 96.67 86.50
C ASN A 26 -40.09 97.06 87.62
N ASP A 27 -40.61 97.72 88.66
CA ASP A 27 -39.81 98.13 89.81
C ASP A 27 -39.31 96.92 90.63
N LYS A 28 -40.05 95.81 90.67
CA LYS A 28 -39.70 94.63 91.48
C LYS A 28 -38.46 93.92 90.92
N LEU A 29 -38.40 93.71 89.61
CA LEU A 29 -37.30 93.03 88.93
C LEU A 29 -36.02 93.88 88.96
N THR A 30 -36.15 95.19 88.71
CA THR A 30 -35.02 96.13 88.77
C THR A 30 -34.49 96.29 90.21
N ASN A 31 -35.37 96.37 91.22
CA ASN A 31 -34.94 96.36 92.63
C ASN A 31 -34.27 95.02 93.03
N PHE A 32 -34.78 93.89 92.57
CA PHE A 32 -34.18 92.57 92.83
C PHE A 32 -32.74 92.50 92.28
N LEU A 33 -32.55 92.90 91.02
CA LEU A 33 -31.22 92.90 90.38
C LEU A 33 -30.24 93.91 91.01
N GLN A 34 -30.73 95.05 91.51
CA GLN A 34 -29.91 96.00 92.27
C GLN A 34 -29.47 95.42 93.62
N LEU A 35 -30.37 94.78 94.37
CA LEU A 35 -30.07 94.13 95.65
C LEU A 35 -29.12 92.92 95.48
N SER A 36 -29.34 92.08 94.47
CA SER A 36 -28.45 90.95 94.19
C SER A 36 -27.04 91.37 93.71
N GLY A 37 -26.87 92.64 93.32
CA GLY A 37 -25.60 93.20 92.85
C GLY A 37 -24.70 93.79 93.93
N GLN A 38 -25.11 93.79 95.21
CA GLN A 38 -24.29 94.26 96.34
C GLN A 38 -23.42 93.13 96.89
N THR A 39 -22.16 93.45 97.23
CA THR A 39 -21.13 92.47 97.63
C THR A 39 -21.14 92.09 99.11
N ASP A 40 -21.68 92.94 99.99
CA ASP A 40 -21.74 92.68 101.44
C ASP A 40 -23.12 92.14 101.84
N GLN A 41 -23.22 90.81 102.00
CA GLN A 41 -24.49 90.14 102.29
C GLN A 41 -24.67 89.88 103.79
N SER A 42 -25.50 90.72 104.43
CA SER A 42 -26.09 90.42 105.75
C SER A 42 -27.21 89.38 105.62
N GLU A 43 -27.45 88.56 106.66
CA GLU A 43 -28.57 87.60 106.68
C GLU A 43 -29.93 88.27 106.42
N LEU A 44 -30.12 89.50 106.90
CA LEU A 44 -31.32 90.30 106.61
C LEU A 44 -31.42 90.68 105.12
N LEU A 45 -30.30 90.90 104.44
CA LEU A 45 -30.28 91.18 103.01
C LEU A 45 -30.61 89.92 102.20
N ALA A 46 -30.04 88.77 102.59
CA ALA A 46 -30.32 87.47 101.96
C ALA A 46 -31.81 87.10 102.07
N ALA A 47 -32.39 87.19 103.28
CA ALA A 47 -33.83 87.00 103.49
C ALA A 47 -34.70 87.98 102.68
N SER A 48 -34.27 89.24 102.54
CA SER A 48 -34.96 90.24 101.71
C SER A 48 -34.89 89.92 100.20
N ILE A 49 -33.77 89.37 99.73
CA ILE A 49 -33.60 88.93 98.34
C ILE A 49 -34.50 87.73 98.06
N GLU A 50 -34.55 86.75 98.97
CA GLU A 50 -35.41 85.56 98.85
C GLU A 50 -36.90 85.92 98.87
N GLN A 51 -37.35 86.79 99.78
CA GLN A 51 -38.71 87.30 99.81
C GLN A 51 -39.09 88.00 98.50
N LYS A 52 -38.17 88.77 97.90
CA LYS A 52 -38.42 89.42 96.60
C LYS A 52 -38.38 88.44 95.44
N ALA A 53 -37.50 87.43 95.45
CA ALA A 53 -37.44 86.38 94.43
C ALA A 53 -38.75 85.58 94.35
N ASN A 54 -39.30 85.17 95.48
CA ASN A 54 -40.55 84.40 95.53
C ASN A 54 -41.75 85.21 94.99
N ASN A 55 -41.73 86.53 95.12
CA ASN A 55 -42.74 87.42 94.53
C ASN A 55 -42.61 87.62 93.00
N LEU A 56 -41.56 87.08 92.34
CA LEU A 56 -41.35 87.15 90.89
C LEU A 56 -41.77 85.86 90.16
N GLN A 57 -42.08 84.78 90.88
CA GLN A 57 -42.25 83.43 90.31
C GLN A 57 -43.50 83.13 89.42
N PRO A 58 -44.58 83.93 89.35
CA PRO A 58 -45.74 83.57 88.50
C PRO A 58 -45.66 83.95 87.00
N VAL A 59 -44.55 84.54 86.50
CA VAL A 59 -44.58 85.27 85.20
C VAL A 59 -43.88 84.51 84.05
N PRO A 60 -44.58 84.24 82.92
CA PRO A 60 -44.02 83.50 81.78
C PRO A 60 -43.24 84.41 80.81
N PHE A 61 -41.95 84.61 81.09
CA PHE A 61 -41.06 85.46 80.27
C PHE A 61 -40.87 85.03 78.80
N GLY A 62 -41.30 83.82 78.40
CA GLY A 62 -41.13 83.29 77.05
C GLY A 62 -41.95 84.00 75.95
N ASN A 63 -43.07 84.64 76.31
CA ASN A 63 -44.00 85.23 75.34
C ASN A 63 -43.57 86.61 74.78
N VAL A 64 -42.42 87.14 75.21
CA VAL A 64 -41.92 88.48 74.85
C VAL A 64 -41.33 88.54 73.43
N ILE A 65 -41.02 87.39 72.81
CA ILE A 65 -40.28 87.33 71.53
C ILE A 65 -41.23 87.34 70.32
N ASN A 66 -41.39 88.51 69.68
CA ASN A 66 -42.20 88.65 68.47
C ASN A 66 -41.44 88.28 67.18
N PHE A 67 -41.54 87.00 66.78
CA PHE A 67 -40.89 86.45 65.58
C PHE A 67 -41.38 87.05 64.24
N ARG A 68 -42.50 87.78 64.18
CA ARG A 68 -43.02 88.34 62.90
C ARG A 68 -42.03 89.31 62.24
N LYS A 69 -41.17 89.98 63.02
CA LYS A 69 -40.12 90.87 62.49
C LYS A 69 -39.05 90.13 61.69
N ASN A 70 -38.89 88.82 61.88
CA ASN A 70 -37.86 88.03 61.19
C ASN A 70 -38.25 87.64 59.75
N LEU A 71 -39.52 87.78 59.34
CA LEU A 71 -39.96 87.48 57.97
C LEU A 71 -39.20 88.29 56.90
N LYS A 72 -38.72 89.49 57.24
CA LYS A 72 -37.92 90.34 56.34
C LYS A 72 -36.62 89.66 55.87
N TYR A 73 -36.11 88.67 56.61
CA TYR A 73 -34.88 87.96 56.28
C TYR A 73 -35.08 86.68 55.45
N VAL A 74 -36.33 86.24 55.25
CA VAL A 74 -36.67 85.04 54.46
C VAL A 74 -36.11 85.07 53.03
N PRO A 75 -36.13 86.19 52.28
CA PRO A 75 -35.55 86.24 50.93
C PRO A 75 -34.05 85.95 50.91
N TYR A 76 -33.30 86.39 51.94
CA TYR A 76 -31.86 86.15 52.05
C TYR A 76 -31.56 84.69 52.42
N ALA A 77 -32.42 84.05 53.22
CA ALA A 77 -32.31 82.62 53.54
C ALA A 77 -32.64 81.71 52.34
N ALA A 78 -33.42 82.19 51.36
CA ALA A 78 -33.78 81.42 50.17
C ALA A 78 -32.61 81.23 49.18
N VAL A 79 -31.64 82.16 49.13
CA VAL A 79 -30.51 82.13 48.19
C VAL A 79 -29.66 80.84 48.29
N PRO A 80 -29.12 80.43 49.47
CA PRO A 80 -28.36 79.18 49.58
C PRO A 80 -29.23 77.94 49.30
N LEU A 81 -30.52 78.00 49.60
CA LEU A 81 -31.47 76.90 49.38
C LEU A 81 -31.74 76.69 47.88
N LEU A 82 -31.88 77.77 47.11
CA LEU A 82 -31.99 77.74 45.65
C LEU A 82 -30.70 77.26 44.97
N LEU A 83 -29.53 77.59 45.50
CA LEU A 83 -28.26 77.06 44.99
C LEU A 83 -28.18 75.53 45.16
N ILE A 84 -28.54 75.00 46.33
CA ILE A 84 -28.59 73.54 46.57
C ILE A 84 -29.57 72.87 45.59
N LEU A 85 -30.75 73.45 45.39
CA LEU A 85 -31.76 72.94 44.46
C LEU A 85 -31.27 72.96 43.01
N PHE A 86 -30.57 74.02 42.59
CA PHE A 86 -29.96 74.12 41.26
C PHE A 86 -28.92 73.01 41.02
N PHE A 87 -28.02 72.76 41.97
CA PHE A 87 -27.05 71.66 41.86
C PHE A 87 -27.70 70.28 41.84
N MET A 88 -28.82 70.07 42.55
CA MET A 88 -29.60 68.83 42.47
C MET A 88 -30.24 68.63 41.08
N ILE A 89 -30.87 69.66 40.52
CA ILE A 89 -31.56 69.57 39.22
C ILE A 89 -30.57 69.47 38.05
N SER A 90 -29.42 70.13 38.15
CA SER A 90 -28.36 70.13 37.11
C SER A 90 -27.64 68.77 36.94
N GLY A 91 -28.03 67.72 37.66
CA GLY A 91 -27.36 66.41 37.64
C GLY A 91 -25.97 66.39 38.29
N ASN A 92 -25.49 67.53 38.81
CA ASN A 92 -24.17 67.69 39.41
C ASN A 92 -24.22 67.59 40.95
N SER A 93 -25.17 66.81 41.47
CA SER A 93 -25.40 66.58 42.91
C SER A 93 -24.16 66.04 43.62
N GLY A 94 -23.29 65.32 42.89
CA GLY A 94 -22.01 64.80 43.35
C GLY A 94 -21.09 65.86 43.98
N MET A 95 -21.07 67.10 43.51
CA MET A 95 -20.22 68.16 44.08
C MET A 95 -20.57 68.46 45.55
N ILE A 96 -21.87 68.44 45.89
CA ILE A 96 -22.34 68.69 47.26
C ILE A 96 -22.25 67.41 48.10
N THR A 97 -22.67 66.26 47.55
CA THR A 97 -22.73 65.01 48.31
C THR A 97 -21.35 64.42 48.60
N GLN A 98 -20.39 64.41 47.66
CA GLN A 98 -19.04 63.87 47.90
C GLN A 98 -18.31 64.57 49.04
N SER A 99 -18.59 65.86 49.25
CA SER A 99 -18.05 66.65 50.35
C SER A 99 -18.65 66.24 51.69
N LEU A 100 -19.95 65.98 51.75
CA LEU A 100 -20.64 65.51 52.96
C LEU A 100 -20.30 64.05 53.30
N ASP A 101 -20.19 63.19 52.29
CA ASP A 101 -19.94 61.75 52.45
C ASP A 101 -18.60 61.48 53.16
N ARG A 102 -17.59 62.31 52.88
CA ARG A 102 -16.27 62.27 53.57
C ARG A 102 -16.31 62.79 55.01
N VAL A 103 -17.24 63.68 55.34
CA VAL A 103 -17.42 64.21 56.71
C VAL A 103 -18.22 63.24 57.58
N VAL A 104 -19.22 62.57 57.01
CA VAL A 104 -20.01 61.54 57.71
C VAL A 104 -19.20 60.25 57.90
N ASN A 105 -18.42 59.83 56.91
CA ASN A 105 -17.56 58.64 56.98
C ASN A 105 -16.12 58.96 57.41
N TYR A 106 -15.92 59.77 58.45
CA TYR A 106 -14.59 60.28 58.86
C TYR A 106 -13.56 59.20 59.24
N GLU A 107 -14.00 57.98 59.57
CA GLU A 107 -13.14 56.83 59.89
C GLU A 107 -12.71 56.00 58.67
N LYS A 108 -13.25 56.27 57.47
CA LYS A 108 -12.85 55.56 56.24
C LYS A 108 -11.66 56.24 55.57
N HIS A 109 -10.54 55.52 55.54
CA HIS A 109 -9.35 55.94 54.79
C HIS A 109 -9.56 55.70 53.28
N TYR A 110 -10.04 56.72 52.57
CA TYR A 110 -10.23 56.65 51.12
C TYR A 110 -8.88 56.81 50.39
N ALA A 111 -8.31 55.69 49.96
CA ALA A 111 -7.24 55.73 48.96
C ALA A 111 -7.75 56.38 47.66
N PRO A 112 -6.92 57.15 46.93
CA PRO A 112 -7.29 57.63 45.60
C PRO A 112 -7.60 56.43 44.69
N PRO A 113 -8.57 56.55 43.76
CA PRO A 113 -8.86 55.47 42.82
C PRO A 113 -7.59 55.09 42.04
N ALA A 114 -7.41 53.80 41.78
CA ALA A 114 -6.21 53.30 41.12
C ALA A 114 -5.98 54.04 39.78
N PRO A 115 -4.77 54.54 39.52
CA PRO A 115 -4.50 55.37 38.33
C PRO A 115 -4.61 54.59 37.01
N PHE A 116 -4.61 53.26 37.07
CA PHE A 116 -4.92 52.33 35.98
C PHE A 116 -5.33 50.96 36.54
N GLU A 117 -5.92 50.13 35.68
CA GLU A 117 -6.19 48.71 35.90
C GLU A 117 -5.42 47.84 34.89
N PHE A 118 -5.05 46.62 35.28
CA PHE A 118 -4.46 45.60 34.40
C PHE A 118 -5.53 44.74 33.72
N VAL A 119 -5.61 44.86 32.39
CA VAL A 119 -6.48 44.07 31.52
C VAL A 119 -5.64 43.03 30.78
N VAL A 120 -5.81 41.75 31.09
CA VAL A 120 -5.25 40.65 30.29
C VAL A 120 -5.98 40.59 28.95
N THR A 121 -5.24 40.61 27.84
CA THR A 121 -5.83 40.64 26.49
C THR A 121 -5.91 39.26 25.82
N ASN A 122 -5.34 38.21 26.44
CA ASN A 122 -5.50 36.83 25.97
C ASN A 122 -6.98 36.41 26.01
N PRO A 123 -7.53 35.77 24.95
CA PRO A 123 -8.91 35.26 24.94
C PRO A 123 -9.20 34.20 26.02
N SER A 124 -8.17 33.48 26.48
CA SER A 124 -8.23 32.56 27.61
C SER A 124 -6.86 32.44 28.27
N LEU A 125 -6.85 32.19 29.58
CA LEU A 125 -5.64 31.87 30.36
C LEU A 125 -5.45 30.35 30.42
N THR A 126 -5.31 29.72 29.25
CA THR A 126 -5.10 28.29 29.11
C THR A 126 -3.85 28.03 28.27
N ALA A 127 -2.84 27.39 28.87
CA ALA A 127 -1.64 26.92 28.21
C ALA A 127 -1.74 25.42 27.93
N GLN A 128 -1.09 24.97 26.85
CA GLN A 128 -0.83 23.55 26.63
C GLN A 128 0.42 23.16 27.41
N GLN A 129 0.38 21.99 28.06
CA GLN A 129 1.53 21.49 28.82
C GLN A 129 2.80 21.44 27.94
N GLU A 130 3.96 21.78 28.52
CA GLU A 130 5.25 21.82 27.82
C GLU A 130 5.35 22.80 26.64
N THR A 131 4.37 23.69 26.45
CA THR A 131 4.31 24.66 25.34
C THR A 131 4.31 26.09 25.86
N ASP A 132 5.19 26.94 25.35
CA ASP A 132 5.31 28.34 25.80
C ASP A 132 3.98 29.11 25.68
N PHE A 133 3.62 29.83 26.73
CA PHE A 133 2.43 30.68 26.76
C PHE A 133 2.81 32.16 26.89
N LEU A 134 2.44 32.96 25.89
CA LEU A 134 2.65 34.39 25.87
C LEU A 134 1.46 35.12 26.52
N LEU A 135 1.64 35.52 27.78
CA LEU A 135 0.73 36.43 28.44
C LEU A 135 0.85 37.83 27.83
N GLN A 136 -0.28 38.45 27.51
CA GLN A 136 -0.39 39.81 27.01
C GLN A 136 -1.27 40.62 27.96
N VAL A 137 -0.73 41.75 28.41
CA VAL A 137 -1.34 42.62 29.43
C VAL A 137 -1.37 44.04 28.92
N LYS A 138 -2.52 44.70 29.01
CA LYS A 138 -2.69 46.11 28.73
C LYS A 138 -3.09 46.86 30.01
N THR A 139 -2.54 48.04 30.23
CA THR A 139 -2.99 48.95 31.29
C THR A 139 -4.02 49.94 30.77
N GLN A 140 -5.13 50.11 31.47
CA GLN A 140 -6.18 51.08 31.13
C GLN A 140 -6.38 52.06 32.29
N GLY A 141 -6.16 53.35 32.06
CA GLY A 141 -6.24 54.38 33.09
C GLY A 141 -5.78 55.76 32.64
N SER A 142 -5.63 56.67 33.60
CA SER A 142 -5.09 58.02 33.39
C SER A 142 -3.55 58.09 33.42
N VAL A 143 -2.89 57.02 33.89
CA VAL A 143 -1.43 56.90 33.93
C VAL A 143 -1.03 55.58 33.28
N VAL A 144 -0.01 55.62 32.42
CA VAL A 144 0.66 54.44 31.88
C VAL A 144 1.93 54.19 32.71
N PRO A 145 2.12 53.02 33.33
CA PRO A 145 3.38 52.71 34.01
C PRO A 145 4.51 52.48 32.99
N GLU A 146 5.75 52.83 33.35
CA GLU A 146 6.93 52.56 32.51
C GLU A 146 7.30 51.08 32.53
N ASN A 147 7.26 50.47 33.71
CA ASN A 147 7.59 49.08 33.96
C ASN A 147 6.47 48.39 34.73
N ALA A 148 6.23 47.13 34.41
CA ALA A 148 5.30 46.27 35.12
C ALA A 148 5.98 44.92 35.41
N MET A 149 5.57 44.27 36.50
CA MET A 149 6.13 43.02 36.97
C MET A 149 5.02 41.97 37.12
N ILE A 150 5.39 40.71 36.93
CA ILE A 150 4.59 39.54 37.27
C ILE A 150 5.20 38.85 38.48
N THR A 151 4.38 38.54 39.48
CA THR A 151 4.76 37.74 40.65
C THR A 151 4.16 36.36 40.52
N ILE A 152 5.00 35.33 40.61
CA ILE A 152 4.65 33.91 40.50
C ILE A 152 5.20 33.23 41.77
N GLY A 153 4.30 32.74 42.63
CA GLY A 153 4.70 32.25 43.96
C GLY A 153 5.43 33.35 44.75
N ASN A 154 6.71 33.13 45.04
CA ASN A 154 7.58 34.06 45.78
C ASN A 154 8.54 34.88 44.89
N GLU A 155 8.51 34.69 43.57
CA GLU A 155 9.45 35.30 42.63
C GLU A 155 8.74 36.37 41.79
N SER A 156 9.45 37.46 41.46
CA SER A 156 8.91 38.56 40.66
C SER A 156 9.82 38.87 39.47
N TYR A 157 9.23 38.89 38.28
CA TYR A 157 9.90 39.13 37.00
C TYR A 157 9.36 40.39 36.33
N TYR A 158 10.21 41.11 35.59
CA TYR A 158 9.74 42.21 34.74
C TYR A 158 9.03 41.67 33.51
N LEU A 159 7.92 42.33 33.13
CA LEU A 159 7.27 42.11 31.85
C LEU A 159 8.06 42.85 30.74
N GLU A 160 8.11 42.27 29.55
CA GLU A 160 8.63 42.92 28.35
C GLU A 160 7.66 44.01 27.88
N SER A 161 8.14 45.23 27.64
CA SER A 161 7.31 46.34 27.13
C SER A 161 7.32 46.36 25.61
N VAL A 162 6.15 46.14 24.99
CA VAL A 162 6.01 46.07 23.52
C VAL A 162 5.58 47.41 22.93
N SER A 163 4.75 48.15 23.67
CA SER A 163 4.36 49.53 23.35
C SER A 163 3.82 50.20 24.63
N PRO A 164 3.66 51.54 24.68
CA PRO A 164 3.23 52.23 25.91
C PRO A 164 1.94 51.64 26.49
N GLY A 165 2.05 51.03 27.68
CA GLY A 165 0.94 50.40 28.39
C GLY A 165 0.53 49.01 27.86
N VAL A 166 1.36 48.38 27.03
CA VAL A 166 1.19 46.99 26.57
C VAL A 166 2.45 46.19 26.89
N PHE A 167 2.28 45.18 27.72
CA PHE A 167 3.33 44.35 28.28
C PHE A 167 3.11 42.87 27.95
N GLN A 168 4.19 42.10 27.92
CA GLN A 168 4.16 40.67 27.65
C GLN A 168 5.06 39.89 28.63
N TYR A 169 4.72 38.62 28.84
CA TYR A 169 5.57 37.67 29.56
C TYR A 169 5.39 36.28 28.99
N ARG A 170 6.50 35.58 28.77
CA ARG A 170 6.50 34.20 28.29
C ARG A 170 6.64 33.27 29.48
N PHE A 171 5.59 32.52 29.78
CA PHE A 171 5.71 31.32 30.60
C PHE A 171 6.39 30.25 29.76
N GLU A 172 7.62 29.90 30.11
CA GLU A 172 8.38 28.87 29.39
C GLU A 172 7.88 27.48 29.80
N ARG A 173 7.40 26.71 28.83
CA ARG A 173 6.98 25.30 28.96
C ARG A 173 6.31 24.92 30.30
N PRO A 174 5.17 25.54 30.68
CA PRO A 174 4.55 25.30 31.97
C PRO A 174 4.01 23.86 32.08
N ALA A 175 4.32 23.18 33.18
CA ALA A 175 3.98 21.77 33.40
C ALA A 175 2.74 21.56 34.30
N LYS A 176 2.33 22.58 35.07
CA LYS A 176 1.19 22.58 36.00
C LYS A 176 0.59 23.99 36.05
N ASN A 177 -0.65 24.13 36.55
CA ASN A 177 -1.29 25.43 36.75
C ASN A 177 -0.38 26.41 37.53
N ILE A 178 -0.39 27.68 37.11
CA ILE A 178 0.46 28.72 37.69
C ILE A 178 -0.41 29.91 38.13
N GLU A 179 -0.47 30.15 39.44
CA GLU A 179 -1.06 31.38 39.99
C GLU A 179 -0.07 32.54 39.85
N PHE A 180 -0.57 33.69 39.40
CA PHE A 180 0.23 34.91 39.23
C PHE A 180 -0.55 36.19 39.53
N GLN A 181 0.19 37.25 39.87
CA GLN A 181 -0.32 38.61 40.06
C GLN A 181 0.53 39.62 39.28
N LEU A 182 -0.09 40.68 38.80
CA LEU A 182 0.57 41.75 38.05
C LEU A 182 0.71 42.98 38.94
N THR A 183 1.90 43.57 39.02
CA THR A 183 2.21 44.71 39.87
C THR A 183 2.93 45.80 39.09
N ALA A 184 2.48 47.05 39.21
CA ALA A 184 3.20 48.22 38.73
C ALA A 184 2.94 49.41 39.65
N ASN A 185 3.99 50.17 39.98
CA ASN A 185 3.96 51.27 40.93
C ASN A 185 3.40 50.85 42.31
N LYS A 186 2.11 51.12 42.56
CA LYS A 186 1.36 50.72 43.77
C LYS A 186 0.05 49.98 43.44
N VAL A 187 -0.16 49.63 42.17
CA VAL A 187 -1.34 48.90 41.70
C VAL A 187 -0.96 47.43 41.59
N ILE A 188 -1.76 46.57 42.23
CA ILE A 188 -1.68 45.12 42.14
C ILE A 188 -2.98 44.64 41.49
N SER A 189 -2.91 43.73 40.52
CA SER A 189 -4.08 43.14 39.90
C SER A 189 -4.81 42.19 40.85
N ARG A 190 -6.04 41.79 40.48
CA ARG A 190 -6.60 40.53 40.99
C ARG A 190 -5.64 39.36 40.71
N PRO A 191 -5.66 38.28 41.52
CA PRO A 191 -4.97 37.04 41.17
C PRO A 191 -5.53 36.48 39.85
N TYR A 192 -4.62 35.92 39.07
CA TYR A 192 -4.89 35.19 37.84
C TYR A 192 -4.30 33.78 37.96
N GLU A 193 -4.91 32.82 37.27
CA GLU A 193 -4.40 31.45 37.17
C GLU A 193 -4.24 31.09 35.70
N LEU A 194 -3.02 30.69 35.31
CA LEU A 194 -2.75 30.06 34.04
C LEU A 194 -3.09 28.56 34.18
N ASN A 195 -4.17 28.14 33.52
CA ASN A 195 -4.60 26.75 33.50
C ASN A 195 -3.73 25.97 32.50
N VAL A 196 -3.04 24.92 32.94
CA VAL A 196 -2.22 24.06 32.07
C VAL A 196 -3.00 22.80 31.74
N VAL A 197 -3.42 22.65 30.48
CA VAL A 197 -4.09 21.44 30.02
C VAL A 197 -3.07 20.41 29.55
N ALA A 198 -3.21 19.18 30.06
CA ALA A 198 -2.44 18.04 29.58
C ALA A 198 -2.68 17.82 28.08
N VAL A 199 -1.60 17.58 27.36
CA VAL A 199 -1.62 17.33 25.91
C VAL A 199 -1.64 15.82 25.61
N PRO A 200 -2.25 15.39 24.50
CA PRO A 200 -2.14 14.00 24.04
C PRO A 200 -0.69 13.63 23.71
N THR A 201 -0.18 12.52 24.27
CA THR A 201 1.19 12.05 24.06
C THR A 201 1.26 10.53 23.87
N ILE A 202 1.95 10.07 22.83
CA ILE A 202 2.22 8.65 22.58
C ILE A 202 3.37 8.15 23.46
N ALA A 203 3.09 7.19 24.34
CA ALA A 203 4.08 6.55 25.21
C ALA A 203 4.75 5.34 24.53
N ASN A 204 4.00 4.56 23.75
CA ASN A 204 4.53 3.45 22.97
C ASN A 204 3.74 3.26 21.68
N PHE A 205 4.42 2.80 20.63
CA PHE A 205 3.84 2.56 19.32
C PHE A 205 4.42 1.26 18.74
N GLU A 206 3.54 0.30 18.42
CA GLU A 206 3.92 -0.95 17.76
C GLU A 206 2.96 -1.31 16.61
N MET A 207 3.50 -1.99 15.60
CA MET A 207 2.75 -2.57 14.48
C MET A 207 2.96 -4.08 14.48
N GLN A 208 1.86 -4.82 14.58
CA GLN A 208 1.84 -6.27 14.46
C GLN A 208 1.48 -6.66 13.02
N LEU A 209 2.41 -7.31 12.32
CA LEU A 209 2.30 -7.69 10.92
C LEU A 209 1.87 -9.15 10.82
N ASN A 210 0.67 -9.40 10.29
CA ASN A 210 0.19 -10.74 9.99
C ASN A 210 0.17 -10.94 8.47
N PHE A 211 1.16 -11.67 7.97
CA PHE A 211 1.34 -11.95 6.53
C PHE A 211 0.25 -12.91 6.00
N PRO A 212 -0.08 -12.86 4.69
CA PRO A 212 -0.92 -13.86 4.05
C PRO A 212 -0.42 -15.29 4.27
N GLY A 213 -1.35 -16.22 4.55
CA GLY A 213 -1.00 -17.59 4.94
C GLY A 213 -0.26 -18.40 3.88
N TYR A 214 -0.44 -18.09 2.59
CA TYR A 214 0.21 -18.78 1.48
C TYR A 214 1.73 -18.53 1.43
N LEU A 215 2.20 -17.42 2.02
CA LEU A 215 3.62 -17.06 2.11
C LEU A 215 4.40 -17.87 3.15
N GLY A 216 3.71 -18.58 4.07
CA GLY A 216 4.34 -19.34 5.16
C GLY A 216 5.14 -18.51 6.19
N LYS A 217 5.09 -17.17 6.11
CA LYS A 217 5.84 -16.26 6.99
C LYS A 217 5.20 -16.19 8.38
N LYS A 218 6.03 -16.20 9.42
CA LYS A 218 5.59 -15.98 10.82
C LYS A 218 5.23 -14.50 11.03
N PRO A 219 4.25 -14.18 11.90
CA PRO A 219 3.97 -12.80 12.27
C PRO A 219 5.18 -12.06 12.84
N GLU A 220 5.27 -10.77 12.58
CA GLU A 220 6.36 -9.89 13.00
C GLU A 220 5.82 -8.69 13.80
N VAL A 221 6.63 -8.10 14.68
CA VAL A 221 6.26 -6.90 15.44
C VAL A 221 7.34 -5.84 15.29
N ILE A 222 6.96 -4.70 14.70
CA ILE A 222 7.81 -3.53 14.53
C ILE A 222 7.45 -2.50 15.62
N ARG A 223 8.45 -1.87 16.24
CA ARG A 223 8.27 -0.88 17.31
C ARG A 223 8.88 0.46 16.96
N GLY A 224 8.20 1.55 17.31
CA GLY A 224 8.68 2.93 17.23
C GLY A 224 8.80 3.56 15.84
N THR A 225 8.98 2.79 14.76
CA THR A 225 9.29 3.37 13.44
C THR A 225 8.09 3.80 12.61
N GLY A 226 6.90 3.20 12.80
CA GLY A 226 5.70 3.40 11.96
C GLY A 226 5.82 2.99 10.49
N ASN A 227 7.04 2.78 10.01
CA ASN A 227 7.35 2.39 8.64
C ASN A 227 7.56 0.88 8.56
N ALA A 228 7.05 0.27 7.49
CA ALA A 228 7.20 -1.17 7.22
C ALA A 228 7.28 -1.45 5.72
N VAL A 229 7.97 -2.53 5.35
CA VAL A 229 7.93 -3.10 4.00
C VAL A 229 7.26 -4.46 4.11
N VAL A 230 6.11 -4.64 3.46
CA VAL A 230 5.26 -5.83 3.62
C VAL A 230 4.81 -6.40 2.28
N PRO A 231 4.59 -7.72 2.14
CA PRO A 231 3.84 -8.28 1.02
C PRO A 231 2.41 -7.72 0.96
N GLU A 232 1.83 -7.63 -0.23
CA GLU A 232 0.41 -7.30 -0.39
C GLU A 232 -0.51 -8.31 0.32
N GLY A 233 -1.68 -7.87 0.76
CA GLY A 233 -2.58 -8.66 1.60
C GLY A 233 -2.16 -8.77 3.08
N THR A 234 -1.03 -8.18 3.49
CA THR A 234 -0.60 -8.19 4.90
C THR A 234 -1.58 -7.41 5.78
N LYS A 235 -2.08 -8.06 6.85
CA LYS A 235 -2.92 -7.42 7.86
C LYS A 235 -2.06 -6.78 8.93
N VAL A 236 -1.97 -5.45 8.88
CA VAL A 236 -1.24 -4.63 9.84
C VAL A 236 -2.18 -4.25 10.97
N THR A 237 -1.74 -4.44 12.22
CA THR A 237 -2.46 -4.01 13.42
C THR A 237 -1.59 -3.04 14.20
N TRP A 238 -1.97 -1.77 14.20
CA TRP A 238 -1.35 -0.74 15.01
C TRP A 238 -1.85 -0.85 16.45
N ARG A 239 -0.95 -0.74 17.41
CA ARG A 239 -1.24 -0.58 18.83
C ARG A 239 -0.45 0.63 19.34
N VAL A 240 -1.18 1.59 19.91
CA VAL A 240 -0.63 2.86 20.39
C VAL A 240 -1.01 2.98 21.86
N ASP A 241 -0.04 3.03 22.75
CA ASP A 241 -0.24 3.38 24.15
C ASP A 241 -0.09 4.91 24.25
N ALA A 242 -1.14 5.60 24.68
CA ALA A 242 -1.18 7.06 24.68
C ALA A 242 -1.76 7.63 25.97
N LEU A 243 -1.01 8.56 26.58
CA LEU A 243 -1.37 9.27 27.80
C LEU A 243 -2.17 10.54 27.47
N ALA A 244 -3.02 10.94 28.42
CA ALA A 244 -3.89 12.13 28.32
C ALA A 244 -4.66 12.23 26.98
N THR A 245 -4.98 11.08 26.36
CA THR A 245 -5.54 10.94 25.02
C THR A 245 -6.94 10.32 25.08
N ASN A 246 -7.88 10.82 24.29
CA ASN A 246 -9.23 10.25 24.16
C ASN A 246 -9.56 9.74 22.75
N LYS A 247 -8.74 10.10 21.75
CA LYS A 247 -8.94 9.69 20.37
C LYS A 247 -7.58 9.59 19.68
N VAL A 248 -7.35 8.47 19.02
CA VAL A 248 -6.26 8.30 18.05
C VAL A 248 -6.91 8.05 16.69
N GLU A 249 -6.42 8.71 15.66
CA GLU A 249 -6.97 8.62 14.30
C GLU A 249 -5.86 8.29 13.31
N TRP A 250 -6.16 7.36 12.40
CA TRP A 250 -5.38 7.05 11.22
C TRP A 250 -5.91 7.87 10.05
N ASN A 251 -5.08 8.64 9.38
CA ASN A 251 -5.42 9.43 8.20
C ASN A 251 -4.58 8.99 7.00
N SER A 252 -5.18 8.79 5.83
CA SER A 252 -4.45 8.49 4.58
C SER A 252 -5.24 9.07 3.41
N GLY A 253 -4.63 9.95 2.62
CA GLY A 253 -5.27 10.55 1.44
C GLY A 253 -6.61 11.25 1.72
N GLY A 254 -6.85 11.73 2.94
CA GLY A 254 -8.11 12.33 3.39
C GLY A 254 -9.14 11.35 3.95
N ALA A 255 -8.89 10.04 3.88
CA ALA A 255 -9.71 9.03 4.55
C ALA A 255 -9.25 8.84 6.00
N MET A 256 -10.11 9.21 6.94
CA MET A 256 -9.85 9.12 8.39
C MET A 256 -10.53 7.90 9.01
N SER A 257 -9.85 7.23 9.95
CA SER A 257 -10.35 6.07 10.68
C SER A 257 -9.93 6.16 12.14
N SER A 258 -10.88 6.18 13.07
CA SER A 258 -10.57 6.19 14.51
C SER A 258 -10.13 4.80 15.00
N PHE A 259 -9.21 4.78 15.95
CA PHE A 259 -8.79 3.57 16.65
C PHE A 259 -9.82 3.16 17.71
N ASN A 260 -9.92 1.87 18.00
CA ASN A 260 -10.67 1.35 19.13
C ASN A 260 -9.85 1.51 20.41
N GLN A 261 -10.39 2.22 21.41
CA GLN A 261 -9.75 2.44 22.71
C GLN A 261 -10.08 1.31 23.70
N SER A 262 -9.06 0.82 24.42
CA SER A 262 -9.15 -0.04 25.58
C SER A 262 -8.17 0.49 26.62
N GLU A 263 -8.70 1.12 27.68
CA GLU A 263 -7.91 1.88 28.66
C GLU A 263 -7.02 2.95 27.96
N ASN A 264 -5.70 2.87 28.08
CA ASN A 264 -4.76 3.77 27.39
C ASN A 264 -4.28 3.23 26.02
N ILE A 265 -4.67 1.99 25.67
CA ILE A 265 -4.26 1.33 24.43
C ILE A 265 -5.30 1.57 23.33
N PHE A 266 -4.85 2.17 22.24
CA PHE A 266 -5.62 2.37 21.02
C PHE A 266 -5.19 1.33 19.98
N SER A 267 -6.14 0.64 19.36
CA SER A 267 -5.87 -0.38 18.35
C SER A 267 -6.67 -0.19 17.06
N LEU A 268 -6.04 -0.48 15.92
CA LEU A 268 -6.66 -0.46 14.60
C LEU A 268 -6.02 -1.56 13.74
N SER A 269 -6.81 -2.26 12.93
CA SER A 269 -6.30 -3.20 11.94
C SER A 269 -6.76 -2.82 10.53
N LYS A 270 -5.85 -2.87 9.54
CA LYS A 270 -6.17 -2.74 8.11
C LYS A 270 -5.36 -3.77 7.32
N THR A 271 -5.91 -4.21 6.19
CA THR A 271 -5.18 -5.00 5.20
C THR A 271 -4.53 -4.07 4.19
N ILE A 272 -3.23 -4.22 3.97
CA ILE A 272 -2.45 -3.37 3.05
C ILE A 272 -2.36 -4.05 1.69
N MET A 273 -2.91 -3.41 0.67
CA MET A 273 -2.92 -3.89 -0.73
C MET A 273 -2.01 -3.08 -1.67
N GLN A 274 -1.54 -1.91 -1.20
CA GLN A 274 -0.73 -0.98 -1.99
C GLN A 274 0.04 -0.04 -1.05
N ASN A 275 1.06 0.62 -1.59
CA ASN A 275 1.81 1.65 -0.87
C ASN A 275 0.85 2.65 -0.21
N SER A 276 1.04 2.86 1.09
CA SER A 276 0.11 3.60 1.95
C SER A 276 0.88 4.59 2.81
N ASP A 277 0.81 5.87 2.44
CA ASP A 277 1.29 6.99 3.24
C ASP A 277 0.18 7.40 4.22
N TYR A 278 0.51 7.44 5.51
CA TYR A 278 -0.49 7.64 6.56
C TYR A 278 0.02 8.51 7.71
N GLU A 279 -0.92 9.06 8.45
CA GLU A 279 -0.66 9.91 9.61
C GLU A 279 -1.39 9.33 10.83
N ILE A 280 -0.72 9.34 11.98
CA ILE A 280 -1.35 9.08 13.29
C ILE A 280 -1.55 10.43 13.98
N LEU A 281 -2.81 10.72 14.31
CA LEU A 281 -3.22 11.96 14.95
C LEU A 281 -3.77 11.67 16.35
N THR A 282 -3.25 12.34 17.38
CA THR A 282 -3.72 12.21 18.77
C THR A 282 -4.59 13.39 19.18
N SER A 283 -5.64 13.14 19.96
CA SER A 283 -6.56 14.17 20.45
C SER A 283 -7.11 13.85 21.83
N ASN A 284 -7.44 14.89 22.58
CA ASN A 284 -8.23 14.80 23.80
C ASN A 284 -9.36 15.84 23.80
N LYS A 285 -10.03 16.05 24.94
CA LYS A 285 -11.13 17.01 25.06
C LYS A 285 -10.70 18.48 24.85
N ASN A 286 -9.44 18.80 25.11
CA ASN A 286 -8.91 20.16 25.14
C ASN A 286 -8.13 20.51 23.86
N VAL A 287 -7.36 19.55 23.32
CA VAL A 287 -6.50 19.73 22.15
C VAL A 287 -6.80 18.65 21.11
N LYS A 288 -7.00 19.07 19.86
CA LYS A 288 -7.22 18.19 18.71
C LYS A 288 -5.97 18.12 17.85
N HIS A 289 -5.67 16.92 17.34
CA HIS A 289 -4.56 16.63 16.42
C HIS A 289 -3.22 17.23 16.90
N HIS A 290 -2.90 17.02 18.18
CA HIS A 290 -1.73 17.57 18.85
C HIS A 290 -0.43 16.97 18.32
N GLU A 291 -0.24 15.65 18.49
CA GLU A 291 0.82 14.94 17.79
C GLU A 291 0.29 14.48 16.43
N LYS A 292 1.09 14.74 15.41
CA LYS A 292 0.84 14.35 14.02
C LYS A 292 2.09 13.65 13.48
N LEU A 293 2.08 12.32 13.54
CA LEU A 293 3.21 11.49 13.13
C LEU A 293 2.95 10.91 11.73
N GLN A 294 3.85 11.16 10.79
CA GLN A 294 3.73 10.72 9.39
C GLN A 294 4.59 9.49 9.12
N TYR A 295 4.02 8.53 8.41
CA TYR A 295 4.60 7.20 8.20
C TYR A 295 4.21 6.64 6.82
N GLN A 296 4.93 5.61 6.37
CA GLN A 296 4.73 4.94 5.09
C GLN A 296 4.82 3.42 5.23
N ILE A 297 3.86 2.70 4.63
CA ILE A 297 3.96 1.27 4.41
C ILE A 297 4.19 1.01 2.92
N THR A 298 5.34 0.42 2.59
CA THR A 298 5.70 0.00 1.24
C THR A 298 5.24 -1.43 1.02
N THR A 299 4.60 -1.68 -0.12
CA THR A 299 4.02 -2.97 -0.46
C THR A 299 4.82 -3.66 -1.55
N ILE A 300 5.23 -4.92 -1.32
CA ILE A 300 5.83 -5.80 -2.32
C ILE A 300 4.71 -6.58 -2.98
N LYS A 301 4.60 -6.47 -4.31
CA LYS A 301 3.61 -7.19 -5.11
C LYS A 301 4.07 -8.58 -5.50
N ASP A 302 3.12 -9.49 -5.48
CA ASP A 302 3.25 -10.91 -5.79
C ASP A 302 3.33 -11.12 -7.31
N GLN A 303 4.36 -11.81 -7.81
CA GLN A 303 4.63 -11.88 -9.25
C GLN A 303 3.77 -12.93 -9.97
N TYR A 304 3.69 -12.85 -11.30
CA TYR A 304 3.07 -13.93 -12.07
C TYR A 304 4.03 -15.12 -12.16
N PRO A 305 3.52 -16.37 -12.10
CA PRO A 305 4.36 -17.54 -12.25
C PRO A 305 4.98 -17.55 -13.65
N THR A 306 6.14 -18.17 -13.79
CA THR A 306 6.89 -18.26 -15.06
C THR A 306 6.84 -19.70 -15.57
N ILE A 307 6.63 -19.87 -16.87
CA ILE A 307 6.63 -21.17 -17.54
C ILE A 307 7.41 -21.09 -18.85
N ASN A 308 8.44 -21.92 -18.98
CA ASN A 308 9.23 -22.09 -20.19
C ASN A 308 9.10 -23.54 -20.65
N VAL A 309 8.69 -23.76 -21.90
CA VAL A 309 8.56 -25.10 -22.48
C VAL A 309 9.29 -25.13 -23.82
N SER A 310 10.15 -26.13 -24.01
CA SER A 310 10.88 -26.38 -25.25
C SER A 310 10.68 -27.82 -25.72
N ALA A 311 10.89 -28.06 -27.01
CA ALA A 311 10.99 -29.42 -27.53
C ALA A 311 12.34 -30.05 -27.13
N ALA A 312 12.34 -31.35 -26.88
CA ALA A 312 13.57 -32.12 -26.69
C ALA A 312 14.47 -32.05 -27.95
N PRO A 313 15.81 -31.97 -27.82
CA PRO A 313 16.70 -31.86 -28.97
C PRO A 313 16.65 -33.06 -29.92
N ASP A 314 16.66 -32.79 -31.23
CA ASP A 314 16.65 -33.81 -32.29
C ASP A 314 17.81 -34.82 -32.19
N SER A 315 18.92 -34.43 -31.54
CA SER A 315 20.07 -35.30 -31.28
C SER A 315 19.74 -36.55 -30.46
N LEU A 316 18.63 -36.54 -29.71
CA LEU A 316 18.15 -37.69 -28.93
C LEU A 316 17.44 -38.75 -29.79
N LYS A 317 17.13 -38.47 -31.07
CA LYS A 317 16.48 -39.40 -32.02
C LYS A 317 15.25 -40.12 -31.44
N LEU A 318 14.39 -39.38 -30.75
CA LEU A 318 13.20 -39.92 -30.10
C LEU A 318 12.10 -40.17 -31.13
N ASP A 319 11.41 -41.32 -31.04
CA ASP A 319 10.27 -41.68 -31.91
C ASP A 319 9.06 -40.73 -31.78
N LYS A 320 9.03 -39.89 -30.73
CA LYS A 320 8.00 -38.89 -30.45
C LYS A 320 8.61 -37.61 -29.91
N GLN A 321 8.03 -36.46 -30.28
CA GLN A 321 8.41 -35.18 -29.70
C GLN A 321 8.02 -35.13 -28.21
N ILE A 322 8.98 -34.79 -27.36
CA ILE A 322 8.78 -34.60 -25.92
C ILE A 322 8.89 -33.11 -25.64
N ALA A 323 7.88 -32.54 -24.98
CA ALA A 323 7.94 -31.21 -24.40
C ALA A 323 8.63 -31.27 -23.03
N LEU A 324 9.65 -30.44 -22.84
CA LEU A 324 10.37 -30.26 -21.59
C LEU A 324 9.98 -28.90 -21.01
N GLY A 325 9.38 -28.90 -19.82
CA GLY A 325 8.86 -27.72 -19.16
C GLY A 325 9.58 -27.40 -17.85
N GLN A 326 9.83 -26.12 -17.63
CA GLN A 326 10.32 -25.55 -16.38
C GLN A 326 9.30 -24.52 -15.89
N VAL A 327 8.94 -24.62 -14.61
CA VAL A 327 7.98 -23.71 -13.96
C VAL A 327 8.59 -23.14 -12.69
N SER A 328 8.40 -21.85 -12.45
CA SER A 328 8.89 -21.16 -11.25
C SER A 328 7.98 -20.03 -10.82
N ASP A 329 8.03 -19.72 -9.53
CA ASP A 329 7.22 -18.72 -8.85
C ASP A 329 8.00 -18.13 -7.65
N ASP A 330 7.62 -16.97 -7.12
CA ASP A 330 8.30 -16.34 -5.99
C ASP A 330 7.90 -16.95 -4.63
N TYR A 331 6.68 -17.49 -4.49
CA TYR A 331 6.19 -18.09 -3.25
C TYR A 331 5.74 -19.54 -3.37
N GLY A 332 5.25 -19.99 -4.53
CA GLY A 332 5.08 -21.40 -4.83
C GLY A 332 3.95 -21.72 -5.81
N LEU A 333 4.10 -22.85 -6.50
CA LEU A 333 3.14 -23.32 -7.49
C LEU A 333 1.96 -24.08 -6.84
N THR A 334 0.73 -23.90 -7.36
CA THR A 334 -0.44 -24.67 -6.90
C THR A 334 -0.89 -25.73 -7.89
N LYS A 335 -0.82 -25.44 -9.20
CA LYS A 335 -1.42 -26.28 -10.24
C LYS A 335 -0.70 -26.12 -11.59
N LEU A 336 -0.53 -27.22 -12.29
CA LEU A 336 -0.14 -27.28 -13.70
C LEU A 336 -1.21 -28.03 -14.48
N GLN A 337 -1.55 -27.54 -15.67
CA GLN A 337 -2.48 -28.24 -16.57
C GLN A 337 -2.05 -28.09 -18.03
N ILE A 338 -2.35 -29.09 -18.84
CA ILE A 338 -2.34 -28.97 -20.30
C ILE A 338 -3.73 -28.57 -20.77
N VAL A 339 -3.78 -27.60 -21.69
CA VAL A 339 -4.98 -27.12 -22.35
C VAL A 339 -4.84 -27.41 -23.84
N TYR A 340 -5.83 -28.07 -24.45
CA TYR A 340 -5.78 -28.48 -25.85
C TYR A 340 -7.14 -28.34 -26.54
N TYR A 341 -7.13 -28.03 -27.83
CA TYR A 341 -8.33 -27.83 -28.64
C TYR A 341 -8.06 -28.23 -30.12
N PRO A 342 -9.08 -28.67 -30.87
CA PRO A 342 -8.97 -28.84 -32.32
C PRO A 342 -8.67 -27.49 -32.97
N LYS A 343 -7.70 -27.43 -33.87
CA LYS A 343 -7.28 -26.18 -34.54
C LYS A 343 -8.43 -25.48 -35.28
N GLU A 344 -9.34 -26.26 -35.85
CA GLU A 344 -10.52 -25.76 -36.57
C GLU A 344 -11.68 -25.36 -35.65
N ASN A 345 -11.63 -25.72 -34.35
CA ASN A 345 -12.61 -25.32 -33.35
C ASN A 345 -11.94 -24.90 -32.02
N PRO A 346 -11.37 -23.68 -31.95
CA PRO A 346 -10.69 -23.19 -30.74
C PRO A 346 -11.58 -23.10 -29.48
N ASN A 347 -12.91 -23.12 -29.64
CA ASN A 347 -13.84 -23.07 -28.52
C ASN A 347 -14.04 -24.45 -27.84
N ALA A 348 -13.69 -25.56 -28.51
CA ALA A 348 -13.78 -26.91 -27.97
C ALA A 348 -12.59 -27.25 -27.03
N VAL A 349 -12.37 -26.39 -26.04
CA VAL A 349 -11.23 -26.46 -25.10
C VAL A 349 -11.38 -27.63 -24.13
N LYS A 350 -10.43 -28.55 -24.16
CA LYS A 350 -10.25 -29.62 -23.17
C LYS A 350 -9.06 -29.31 -22.26
N LYS A 351 -9.12 -29.73 -21.00
CA LYS A 351 -8.08 -29.51 -20.00
C LYS A 351 -7.76 -30.81 -19.26
N ALA A 352 -6.49 -31.04 -18.95
CA ALA A 352 -6.06 -32.15 -18.10
C ALA A 352 -5.00 -31.67 -17.09
N ALA A 353 -5.09 -32.14 -15.86
CA ALA A 353 -4.13 -31.79 -14.82
C ALA A 353 -2.81 -32.55 -15.03
N LEU A 354 -1.69 -31.88 -14.78
CA LEU A 354 -0.36 -32.47 -14.73
C LEU A 354 0.17 -32.42 -13.29
N PRO A 355 1.00 -33.39 -12.86
CA PRO A 355 1.64 -33.31 -11.55
C PRO A 355 2.60 -32.11 -11.51
N VAL A 356 2.57 -31.38 -10.40
CA VAL A 356 3.52 -30.30 -10.09
C VAL A 356 3.79 -30.29 -8.58
N LYS A 357 5.03 -30.05 -8.18
CA LYS A 357 5.41 -29.84 -6.78
C LYS A 357 4.92 -28.47 -6.31
N LYS A 358 4.38 -28.43 -5.10
CA LYS A 358 3.98 -27.17 -4.44
C LYS A 358 5.20 -26.46 -3.83
N GLN A 359 6.08 -26.01 -4.71
CA GLN A 359 7.36 -25.35 -4.41
C GLN A 359 7.58 -24.19 -5.38
N VAL A 360 8.59 -23.35 -5.13
CA VAL A 360 8.97 -22.21 -5.98
C VAL A 360 9.52 -22.59 -7.36
N PHE A 361 9.84 -23.87 -7.58
CA PHE A 361 10.38 -24.37 -8.84
C PHE A 361 10.01 -25.85 -9.03
N ASP A 362 9.67 -26.22 -10.27
CA ASP A 362 9.56 -27.61 -10.68
C ASP A 362 9.90 -27.81 -12.16
N GLN A 363 10.16 -29.06 -12.55
CA GLN A 363 10.40 -29.47 -13.93
C GLN A 363 9.49 -30.63 -14.29
N PHE A 364 8.93 -30.58 -15.50
CA PHE A 364 8.09 -31.64 -16.04
C PHE A 364 8.51 -32.00 -17.46
N TYR A 365 8.16 -33.20 -17.89
CA TYR A 365 8.21 -33.62 -19.28
C TYR A 365 6.85 -34.17 -19.67
N TYR A 366 6.45 -33.96 -20.92
CA TYR A 366 5.18 -34.44 -21.43
C TYR A 366 5.26 -34.80 -22.91
N THR A 367 4.58 -35.87 -23.30
CA THR A 367 4.47 -36.32 -24.70
C THR A 367 3.00 -36.26 -25.08
N PHE A 368 2.61 -35.32 -25.93
CA PHE A 368 1.23 -35.27 -26.42
C PHE A 368 0.98 -36.46 -27.39
N PRO A 369 -0.19 -37.13 -27.37
CA PRO A 369 -1.39 -36.93 -26.54
C PRO A 369 -1.46 -37.92 -25.34
N ASN A 370 -0.37 -38.21 -24.62
CA ASN A 370 -0.34 -39.29 -23.63
C ASN A 370 -1.38 -39.12 -22.52
N GLY A 371 -2.33 -40.05 -22.42
CA GLY A 371 -3.46 -39.98 -21.48
C GLY A 371 -4.61 -39.06 -21.89
N LEU A 372 -4.62 -38.53 -23.12
CA LEU A 372 -5.66 -37.65 -23.66
C LEU A 372 -6.42 -38.31 -24.81
N ALA A 373 -7.75 -38.12 -24.84
CA ALA A 373 -8.59 -38.53 -25.95
C ALA A 373 -8.58 -37.45 -27.06
N ILE A 374 -7.90 -37.77 -28.17
CA ILE A 374 -7.90 -36.99 -29.41
C ILE A 374 -8.43 -37.82 -30.57
N GLU A 375 -8.94 -37.14 -31.59
CA GLU A 375 -9.41 -37.77 -32.84
C GLU A 375 -8.26 -37.83 -33.87
N PRO A 376 -7.87 -39.03 -34.36
CA PRO A 376 -6.86 -39.14 -35.41
C PRO A 376 -7.30 -38.43 -36.70
N GLY A 377 -6.33 -37.81 -37.39
CA GLY A 377 -6.55 -37.01 -38.59
C GLY A 377 -6.83 -35.53 -38.31
N VAL A 378 -7.27 -35.17 -37.10
CA VAL A 378 -7.52 -33.78 -36.68
C VAL A 378 -6.22 -33.15 -36.14
N ALA A 379 -5.95 -31.91 -36.54
CA ALA A 379 -4.86 -31.13 -35.96
C ALA A 379 -5.31 -30.49 -34.63
N TYR A 380 -4.54 -30.69 -33.57
CA TYR A 380 -4.75 -30.12 -32.25
C TYR A 380 -3.67 -29.10 -31.93
N GLU A 381 -4.07 -27.98 -31.36
CA GLU A 381 -3.17 -27.02 -30.71
C GLU A 381 -3.25 -27.21 -29.19
N PHE A 382 -2.11 -27.07 -28.51
CA PHE A 382 -2.04 -27.21 -27.06
C PHE A 382 -1.01 -26.26 -26.42
N TYR A 383 -1.24 -25.90 -25.17
CA TYR A 383 -0.30 -25.15 -24.34
C TYR A 383 -0.38 -25.65 -22.89
N PHE A 384 0.64 -25.33 -22.12
CA PHE A 384 0.72 -25.61 -20.69
C PHE A 384 0.37 -24.33 -19.93
N GLU A 385 -0.44 -24.45 -18.87
CA GLU A 385 -0.89 -23.35 -18.02
C GLU A 385 -0.54 -23.69 -16.57
N VAL A 386 0.22 -22.81 -15.92
CA VAL A 386 0.66 -22.95 -14.53
C VAL A 386 0.02 -21.85 -13.66
N PHE A 387 -0.27 -22.18 -12.41
CA PHE A 387 -0.89 -21.31 -11.41
C PHE A 387 0.01 -21.20 -10.17
N ASP A 388 0.14 -19.98 -9.64
CA ASP A 388 0.83 -19.65 -8.40
C ASP A 388 0.03 -20.10 -7.15
N ASN A 389 0.42 -19.63 -5.96
CA ASN A 389 -0.30 -19.82 -4.69
C ASN A 389 -0.95 -18.55 -4.14
N ASP A 390 -1.07 -17.48 -4.94
CA ASP A 390 -1.65 -16.20 -4.53
C ASP A 390 -3.17 -16.31 -4.34
N ALA A 391 -3.56 -16.67 -3.12
CA ALA A 391 -4.95 -16.73 -2.72
C ALA A 391 -5.64 -15.34 -2.63
N VAL A 392 -4.89 -14.23 -2.64
CA VAL A 392 -5.43 -12.86 -2.58
C VAL A 392 -5.96 -12.44 -3.95
N HIS A 393 -5.28 -12.84 -5.04
CA HIS A 393 -5.68 -12.53 -6.42
C HIS A 393 -6.38 -13.69 -7.16
N ASN A 394 -6.91 -14.69 -6.43
CA ASN A 394 -7.57 -15.89 -6.98
C ASN A 394 -6.67 -16.78 -7.85
N TYR A 395 -5.38 -16.88 -7.52
CA TYR A 395 -4.32 -17.60 -8.21
C TYR A 395 -4.04 -17.06 -9.62
N LYS A 396 -2.94 -16.32 -9.81
CA LYS A 396 -2.56 -15.87 -11.16
C LYS A 396 -2.04 -17.05 -11.96
N SER A 397 -2.14 -16.94 -13.29
CA SER A 397 -1.70 -17.99 -14.20
C SER A 397 -0.90 -17.46 -15.37
N SER A 398 0.00 -18.30 -15.86
CA SER A 398 0.85 -18.05 -17.03
C SER A 398 0.84 -19.24 -17.97
N LYS A 399 1.06 -18.95 -19.27
CA LYS A 399 0.91 -19.91 -20.36
C LYS A 399 2.22 -20.06 -21.12
N SER A 400 2.52 -21.28 -21.55
CA SER A 400 3.61 -21.55 -22.49
C SER A 400 3.29 -21.01 -23.89
N SER A 401 4.28 -21.10 -24.78
CA SER A 401 4.03 -21.14 -26.22
C SER A 401 2.98 -22.20 -26.59
N VAL A 402 2.28 -21.97 -27.70
CA VAL A 402 1.35 -22.95 -28.30
C VAL A 402 2.14 -23.90 -29.18
N PHE A 403 1.86 -25.19 -29.02
CA PHE A 403 2.39 -26.30 -29.81
C PHE A 403 1.27 -26.89 -30.66
N SER A 404 1.64 -27.55 -31.76
CA SER A 404 0.71 -28.19 -32.70
C SER A 404 1.06 -29.66 -32.85
N HIS A 405 0.07 -30.56 -32.71
CA HIS A 405 0.21 -31.99 -32.97
C HIS A 405 -0.93 -32.48 -33.86
N ARG A 406 -0.63 -33.36 -34.81
CA ARG A 406 -1.64 -34.07 -35.61
C ARG A 406 -1.29 -35.56 -35.58
N GLU A 407 -2.13 -36.34 -34.94
CA GLU A 407 -1.97 -37.80 -34.96
C GLU A 407 -2.51 -38.32 -36.29
N LEU A 408 -1.65 -38.96 -37.10
CA LEU A 408 -2.07 -39.55 -38.36
C LEU A 408 -3.08 -40.68 -38.12
N THR A 409 -4.11 -40.77 -38.98
CA THR A 409 -5.03 -41.92 -39.02
C THR A 409 -4.28 -43.21 -39.36
N ALA A 410 -4.86 -44.37 -39.04
CA ALA A 410 -4.28 -45.66 -39.41
C ALA A 410 -4.06 -45.78 -40.94
N ASP A 411 -5.02 -45.28 -41.72
CA ASP A 411 -4.99 -45.25 -43.18
C ASP A 411 -3.87 -44.35 -43.71
N GLU A 412 -3.64 -43.17 -43.11
CA GLU A 412 -2.54 -42.26 -43.46
C GLU A 412 -1.17 -42.84 -43.07
N LYS A 413 -1.03 -43.43 -41.88
CA LYS A 413 0.22 -44.08 -41.45
C LYS A 413 0.64 -45.19 -42.41
N GLN A 414 -0.33 -45.98 -42.87
CA GLN A 414 -0.07 -47.05 -43.82
C GLN A 414 0.23 -46.51 -45.24
N GLU A 415 -0.37 -45.38 -45.64
CA GLU A 415 -0.06 -44.71 -46.90
C GLU A 415 1.31 -44.02 -46.90
N GLU A 416 1.70 -43.36 -45.80
CA GLU A 416 3.04 -42.80 -45.60
C GLU A 416 4.12 -43.90 -45.64
N ALA A 417 3.88 -45.03 -44.96
CA ALA A 417 4.75 -46.20 -45.05
C ALA A 417 4.91 -46.69 -46.50
N LEU A 418 3.82 -46.77 -47.28
CA LEU A 418 3.86 -47.14 -48.70
C LEU A 418 4.61 -46.11 -49.57
N GLN A 419 4.49 -44.81 -49.28
CA GLN A 419 5.26 -43.77 -49.97
C GLN A 419 6.75 -43.88 -49.67
N GLN A 420 7.12 -44.12 -48.40
CA GLN A 420 8.51 -44.34 -47.97
C GLN A 420 9.09 -45.65 -48.53
N GLN A 421 8.27 -46.70 -48.67
CA GLN A 421 8.65 -47.94 -49.34
C GLN A 421 8.89 -47.70 -50.84
N ASN A 422 8.01 -46.98 -51.52
CA ASN A 422 8.17 -46.62 -52.93
C ASN A 422 9.45 -45.79 -53.17
N SER A 423 9.78 -44.82 -52.31
CA SER A 423 11.01 -44.04 -52.45
C SER A 423 12.28 -44.88 -52.22
N ASN A 424 12.28 -45.79 -51.24
CA ASN A 424 13.37 -46.74 -51.03
C ASN A 424 13.55 -47.71 -52.21
N ILE A 425 12.45 -48.28 -52.74
CA ILE A 425 12.47 -49.15 -53.93
C ILE A 425 13.05 -48.42 -55.15
N ASN A 426 12.59 -47.21 -55.43
CA ASN A 426 13.09 -46.41 -56.55
C ASN A 426 14.58 -46.05 -56.41
N SER A 427 15.07 -45.92 -55.17
CA SER A 427 16.49 -45.65 -54.87
C SER A 427 17.36 -46.90 -55.06
N LEU A 428 16.84 -48.07 -54.67
CA LEU A 428 17.47 -49.36 -54.94
C LEU A 428 17.47 -49.68 -56.45
N GLU A 429 16.38 -49.44 -57.18
CA GLU A 429 16.31 -49.63 -58.64
C GLU A 429 17.30 -48.72 -59.40
N LYS A 430 17.45 -47.46 -58.98
CA LYS A 430 18.50 -46.57 -59.53
C LYS A 430 19.90 -47.11 -59.24
N SER A 431 20.11 -47.69 -58.06
CA SER A 431 21.40 -48.29 -57.67
C SER A 431 21.71 -49.53 -58.52
N ILE A 432 20.73 -50.40 -58.77
CA ILE A 432 20.83 -51.55 -59.69
C ILE A 432 21.15 -51.09 -61.12
N LYS A 433 20.45 -50.07 -61.64
CA LYS A 433 20.75 -49.51 -62.97
C LYS A 433 22.13 -48.86 -63.08
N ASN A 434 22.68 -48.35 -61.98
CA ASN A 434 24.06 -47.87 -61.93
C ASN A 434 25.06 -49.04 -61.81
N GLN A 435 24.71 -50.10 -61.08
CA GLN A 435 25.47 -51.35 -61.01
C GLN A 435 25.66 -51.98 -62.39
N ASP A 436 24.60 -52.08 -63.19
CA ASP A 436 24.68 -52.62 -64.55
C ASP A 436 25.56 -51.77 -65.48
N LYS A 437 25.54 -50.43 -65.32
CA LYS A 437 26.48 -49.53 -66.03
C LYS A 437 27.92 -49.79 -65.60
N GLN A 438 28.21 -49.94 -64.30
CA GLN A 438 29.54 -50.28 -63.82
C GLN A 438 29.99 -51.66 -64.34
N ILE A 439 29.12 -52.66 -64.38
CA ILE A 439 29.39 -53.96 -65.00
C ILE A 439 29.70 -53.82 -66.50
N SER A 440 29.08 -52.88 -67.23
CA SER A 440 29.44 -52.58 -68.62
C SER A 440 30.79 -51.85 -68.78
N GLU A 441 31.32 -51.22 -67.72
CA GLU A 441 32.70 -50.71 -67.70
C GLU A 441 33.72 -51.84 -67.51
N LEU A 442 33.35 -52.92 -66.79
CA LEU A 442 34.19 -54.12 -66.68
C LEU A 442 34.45 -54.78 -68.05
N ASP A 443 33.52 -54.72 -69.00
CA ASP A 443 33.76 -55.19 -70.37
C ASP A 443 34.93 -54.45 -71.06
N LYS A 444 35.13 -53.17 -70.74
CA LYS A 444 36.23 -52.36 -71.27
C LYS A 444 37.56 -52.71 -70.59
N LEU A 445 37.55 -52.94 -69.27
CA LEU A 445 38.72 -53.40 -68.52
C LEU A 445 39.14 -54.82 -68.91
N GLN A 446 38.18 -55.71 -69.18
CA GLN A 446 38.44 -57.07 -69.65
C GLN A 446 39.03 -57.10 -71.08
N LYS A 447 38.59 -56.21 -71.98
CA LYS A 447 39.21 -56.05 -73.31
C LYS A 447 40.66 -55.55 -73.20
N MET A 448 40.88 -54.54 -72.37
CA MET A 448 42.21 -53.99 -72.10
C MET A 448 43.20 -55.08 -71.63
N GLY A 449 42.78 -55.98 -70.74
CA GLY A 449 43.60 -57.12 -70.29
C GLY A 449 43.79 -58.25 -71.31
N LYS A 450 43.03 -58.26 -72.42
CA LYS A 450 43.23 -59.19 -73.56
C LYS A 450 44.07 -58.58 -74.68
N GLU A 451 44.17 -57.25 -74.71
CA GLU A 451 44.91 -56.48 -75.72
C GLU A 451 46.32 -56.09 -75.27
N LYS A 452 46.57 -55.98 -73.95
CA LYS A 452 47.89 -55.68 -73.35
C LYS A 452 48.40 -56.83 -72.51
N THR A 453 49.70 -57.12 -72.62
CA THR A 453 50.43 -58.12 -71.81
C THR A 453 51.17 -57.56 -70.59
N ASN A 454 51.12 -56.23 -70.38
CA ASN A 454 51.59 -55.53 -69.19
C ASN A 454 50.70 -54.30 -68.94
N MET A 455 50.32 -54.04 -67.69
CA MET A 455 49.56 -52.85 -67.27
C MET A 455 50.48 -51.66 -66.99
N ASP A 456 50.12 -50.49 -67.52
CA ASP A 456 50.77 -49.23 -67.14
C ASP A 456 50.08 -48.60 -65.89
N PHE A 457 50.74 -47.62 -65.27
CA PHE A 457 50.23 -46.94 -64.07
C PHE A 457 48.86 -46.26 -64.29
N LYS A 458 48.56 -45.83 -65.53
CA LYS A 458 47.26 -45.24 -65.88
C LYS A 458 46.18 -46.32 -65.94
N ASP A 459 46.51 -47.53 -66.37
CA ASP A 459 45.62 -48.68 -66.35
C ASP A 459 45.39 -49.25 -64.94
N GLN A 460 46.42 -49.32 -64.09
CA GLN A 460 46.27 -49.61 -62.66
C GLN A 460 45.30 -48.63 -62.00
N LYS A 461 45.48 -47.32 -62.26
CA LYS A 461 44.60 -46.28 -61.72
C LYS A 461 43.15 -46.45 -62.17
N LYS A 462 42.87 -46.82 -63.43
CA LYS A 462 41.49 -47.12 -63.89
C LYS A 462 40.85 -48.26 -63.10
N VAL A 463 41.61 -49.34 -62.83
CA VAL A 463 41.12 -50.49 -62.05
C VAL A 463 40.88 -50.08 -60.60
N GLN A 464 41.78 -49.31 -59.98
CA GLN A 464 41.58 -48.81 -58.62
C GLN A 464 40.39 -47.84 -58.51
N ASP A 465 40.24 -46.93 -59.47
CA ASP A 465 39.11 -46.01 -59.53
C ASP A 465 37.79 -46.77 -59.74
N PHE A 466 37.79 -47.86 -60.52
CA PHE A 466 36.63 -48.76 -60.65
C PHE A 466 36.31 -49.44 -59.31
N ILE A 467 37.30 -50.07 -58.65
CA ILE A 467 37.11 -50.75 -57.35
C ILE A 467 36.53 -49.78 -56.31
N ASN A 468 37.03 -48.53 -56.27
CA ASN A 468 36.53 -47.51 -55.35
C ASN A 468 35.07 -47.13 -55.64
N ARG A 469 34.70 -46.90 -56.92
CA ARG A 469 33.29 -46.62 -57.31
C ARG A 469 32.36 -47.81 -57.04
N GLN A 470 32.86 -49.02 -57.20
CA GLN A 470 32.12 -50.26 -56.99
C GLN A 470 31.86 -50.53 -55.51
N LYS A 471 32.83 -50.25 -54.63
CA LYS A 471 32.62 -50.30 -53.17
C LYS A 471 31.55 -49.31 -52.70
N GLN A 472 31.60 -48.07 -53.17
CA GLN A 472 30.55 -47.08 -52.87
C GLN A 472 29.17 -47.53 -53.38
N GLN A 473 29.11 -48.19 -54.53
CA GLN A 473 27.87 -48.71 -55.09
C GLN A 473 27.32 -49.90 -54.29
N ASP A 474 28.18 -50.81 -53.82
CA ASP A 474 27.82 -51.94 -52.95
C ASP A 474 27.36 -51.47 -51.56
N GLU A 475 28.02 -50.46 -50.97
CA GLU A 475 27.62 -49.83 -49.71
C GLU A 475 26.22 -49.20 -49.81
N MET A 476 25.95 -48.41 -50.86
CA MET A 476 24.62 -47.85 -51.11
C MET A 476 23.56 -48.94 -51.31
N MET A 477 23.85 -49.99 -52.08
CA MET A 477 22.92 -51.11 -52.27
C MET A 477 22.64 -51.85 -50.96
N LYS A 478 23.66 -52.05 -50.11
CA LYS A 478 23.50 -52.66 -48.78
C LYS A 478 22.62 -51.80 -47.87
N GLU A 479 22.83 -50.48 -47.84
CA GLU A 479 22.00 -49.56 -47.05
C GLU A 479 20.54 -49.56 -47.51
N TYR A 480 20.28 -49.48 -48.82
CA TYR A 480 18.91 -49.51 -49.35
C TYR A 480 18.24 -50.89 -49.16
N SER A 481 18.98 -51.99 -49.30
CA SER A 481 18.44 -53.34 -49.05
C SER A 481 18.04 -53.51 -47.59
N LYS A 482 18.88 -53.06 -46.64
CA LYS A 482 18.57 -53.09 -45.21
C LYS A 482 17.38 -52.20 -44.86
N LYS A 483 17.31 -50.99 -45.41
CA LYS A 483 16.13 -50.10 -45.26
C LYS A 483 14.85 -50.72 -45.83
N LEU A 484 14.95 -51.50 -46.90
CA LEU A 484 13.81 -52.22 -47.48
C LEU A 484 13.36 -53.37 -46.57
N GLU A 485 14.31 -54.10 -45.98
CA GLU A 485 14.05 -55.17 -45.00
C GLU A 485 13.40 -54.65 -43.72
N GLU A 486 13.98 -53.61 -43.09
CA GLU A 486 13.43 -52.96 -41.89
C GLU A 486 12.01 -52.43 -42.15
N ASN A 487 11.75 -51.89 -43.35
CA ASN A 487 10.42 -51.42 -43.74
C ASN A 487 9.43 -52.56 -44.02
N LEU A 488 9.87 -53.72 -44.53
CA LEU A 488 9.04 -54.92 -44.68
C LEU A 488 8.67 -55.51 -43.31
N GLN A 489 9.62 -55.55 -42.37
CA GLN A 489 9.37 -56.00 -40.99
C GLN A 489 8.38 -55.09 -40.26
N LYS A 490 8.53 -53.75 -40.39
CA LYS A 490 7.60 -52.76 -39.81
C LYS A 490 6.24 -52.71 -40.51
N PHE A 491 6.10 -53.25 -41.72
CA PHE A 491 4.84 -53.23 -42.44
C PHE A 491 3.87 -54.29 -41.92
N ASN A 492 2.78 -53.80 -41.31
CA ASN A 492 1.65 -54.59 -40.82
C ASN A 492 2.11 -55.78 -39.94
N PRO A 493 2.72 -55.52 -38.76
CA PRO A 493 3.36 -56.55 -37.95
C PRO A 493 2.38 -57.61 -37.42
N ASP A 494 1.11 -57.24 -37.24
CA ASP A 494 0.08 -58.11 -36.65
C ASP A 494 -0.49 -59.15 -37.64
N LYS A 495 -0.32 -58.93 -38.97
CA LYS A 495 -0.64 -59.93 -40.00
C LYS A 495 0.64 -60.70 -40.39
N LYS A 496 0.67 -62.01 -40.08
CA LYS A 496 1.62 -62.95 -40.71
C LYS A 496 1.28 -63.07 -42.19
N ASP A 497 2.29 -62.87 -43.03
CA ASP A 497 2.18 -62.92 -44.48
C ASP A 497 3.38 -63.72 -45.01
N GLU A 498 3.13 -64.90 -45.58
CA GLU A 498 4.19 -65.82 -45.98
C GLU A 498 5.07 -65.27 -47.11
N PHE A 499 4.49 -64.41 -47.97
CA PHE A 499 5.22 -63.76 -49.05
C PHE A 499 6.13 -62.65 -48.50
N LYS A 500 5.67 -61.89 -47.50
CA LYS A 500 6.50 -60.92 -46.75
C LYS A 500 7.73 -61.59 -46.13
N GLU A 501 7.53 -62.73 -45.45
CA GLU A 501 8.59 -63.54 -44.86
C GLU A 501 9.57 -64.09 -45.92
N GLU A 502 9.07 -64.49 -47.09
CA GLU A 502 9.93 -64.95 -48.19
C GLU A 502 10.77 -63.81 -48.78
N LEU A 503 10.21 -62.61 -48.94
CA LEU A 503 10.95 -61.42 -49.39
C LEU A 503 12.08 -61.05 -48.42
N ILE A 504 11.83 -61.10 -47.11
CA ILE A 504 12.84 -60.85 -46.07
C ILE A 504 13.97 -61.89 -46.16
N LYS A 505 13.66 -63.18 -46.23
CA LYS A 505 14.67 -64.25 -46.38
C LYS A 505 15.49 -64.13 -47.66
N ARG A 506 14.89 -63.64 -48.75
CA ARG A 506 15.61 -63.36 -50.01
C ARG A 506 16.52 -62.12 -49.89
N LEU A 507 16.12 -61.08 -49.12
CA LEU A 507 16.97 -59.94 -48.78
C LEU A 507 18.18 -60.36 -47.95
N GLU A 508 17.98 -61.10 -46.85
CA GLU A 508 19.07 -61.64 -46.02
C GLU A 508 20.06 -62.50 -46.83
N LYS A 509 19.55 -63.28 -47.79
CA LYS A 509 20.39 -64.09 -48.68
C LYS A 509 21.22 -63.21 -49.62
N ASN A 510 20.62 -62.16 -50.19
CA ASN A 510 21.34 -61.19 -51.03
C ASN A 510 22.39 -60.42 -50.22
N GLU A 511 22.16 -60.10 -48.93
CA GLU A 511 23.20 -59.49 -48.09
C GLU A 511 24.43 -60.41 -47.95
N LYS A 512 24.21 -61.72 -47.72
CA LYS A 512 25.27 -62.74 -47.68
C LYS A 512 25.97 -62.96 -49.03
N GLU A 513 25.34 -62.61 -50.15
CA GLU A 513 25.95 -62.60 -51.48
C GLU A 513 26.76 -61.30 -51.71
N ALA A 514 26.27 -60.15 -51.23
CA ALA A 514 26.99 -58.88 -51.24
C ALA A 514 28.30 -58.94 -50.40
N GLU A 515 28.30 -59.62 -49.25
CA GLU A 515 29.53 -59.84 -48.47
C GLU A 515 30.60 -60.64 -49.22
N LYS A 516 30.21 -61.53 -50.14
CA LYS A 516 31.15 -62.25 -51.01
C LYS A 516 31.71 -61.34 -52.10
N ASN A 517 30.89 -60.44 -52.64
CA ASN A 517 31.33 -59.43 -53.60
C ASN A 517 32.34 -58.46 -52.96
N GLN A 518 32.11 -58.02 -51.71
CA GLN A 518 33.05 -57.17 -50.98
C GLN A 518 34.43 -57.85 -50.82
N LYS A 519 34.46 -59.15 -50.44
CA LYS A 519 35.71 -59.92 -50.36
C LYS A 519 36.42 -60.02 -51.70
N LEU A 520 35.69 -60.21 -52.79
CA LEU A 520 36.26 -60.20 -54.15
C LEU A 520 36.83 -58.83 -54.53
N LEU A 521 36.21 -57.72 -54.11
CA LEU A 521 36.77 -56.37 -54.32
C LEU A 521 38.05 -56.13 -53.51
N ASP A 522 38.15 -56.68 -52.30
CA ASP A 522 39.38 -56.64 -51.50
C ASP A 522 40.50 -57.48 -52.11
N GLU A 523 40.18 -58.68 -52.63
CA GLU A 523 41.12 -59.50 -53.39
C GLU A 523 41.59 -58.80 -54.68
N LEU A 524 40.67 -58.20 -55.45
CA LEU A 524 40.98 -57.44 -56.66
C LEU A 524 41.90 -56.25 -56.37
N LYS A 525 41.67 -55.54 -55.26
CA LYS A 525 42.56 -54.46 -54.81
C LYS A 525 43.97 -55.00 -54.54
N GLN A 526 44.09 -56.06 -53.75
CA GLN A 526 45.39 -56.66 -53.45
C GLN A 526 46.13 -57.20 -54.69
N LEU A 527 45.42 -57.72 -55.69
CA LEU A 527 46.01 -58.19 -56.94
C LEU A 527 46.47 -57.04 -57.83
N THR A 528 45.72 -55.92 -57.83
CA THR A 528 46.10 -54.67 -58.51
C THR A 528 47.37 -54.07 -57.88
N ASP A 529 47.44 -54.01 -56.55
CA ASP A 529 48.58 -53.51 -55.78
C ASP A 529 49.84 -54.40 -55.97
N LYS A 530 49.67 -55.70 -56.23
CA LYS A 530 50.76 -56.70 -56.37
C LYS A 530 51.17 -56.99 -57.81
N LEU A 531 50.63 -56.29 -58.82
CA LEU A 531 50.94 -56.48 -60.25
C LEU A 531 50.77 -57.95 -60.74
N LYS A 532 49.78 -58.67 -60.20
CA LYS A 532 49.48 -60.06 -60.60
C LYS A 532 48.43 -60.10 -61.71
N GLU A 533 48.83 -59.78 -62.94
CA GLU A 533 47.89 -59.53 -64.04
C GLU A 533 47.00 -60.74 -64.42
N GLU A 534 47.59 -61.94 -64.52
CA GLU A 534 46.85 -63.16 -64.90
C GLU A 534 45.78 -63.54 -63.85
N GLU A 535 46.15 -63.55 -62.56
CA GLU A 535 45.20 -63.76 -61.45
C GLU A 535 44.16 -62.63 -61.33
N LEU A 536 44.52 -61.39 -61.69
CA LEU A 536 43.64 -60.22 -61.62
C LEU A 536 42.48 -60.33 -62.62
N PHE A 537 42.75 -60.60 -63.90
CA PHE A 537 41.68 -60.64 -64.91
C PHE A 537 40.72 -61.83 -64.71
N ASP A 538 41.24 -62.98 -64.28
CA ASP A 538 40.44 -64.15 -63.86
C ASP A 538 39.48 -63.82 -62.70
N LYS A 539 39.95 -63.02 -61.73
CA LYS A 539 39.14 -62.53 -60.61
C LYS A 539 38.16 -61.44 -61.02
N ILE A 540 38.50 -60.60 -62.01
CA ILE A 540 37.57 -59.62 -62.60
C ILE A 540 36.40 -60.34 -63.27
N ASP A 541 36.65 -61.42 -64.03
CA ASP A 541 35.57 -62.19 -64.67
C ASP A 541 34.68 -62.91 -63.64
N LYS A 542 35.26 -63.46 -62.55
CA LYS A 542 34.48 -64.02 -61.43
C LYS A 542 33.66 -62.96 -60.70
N PHE A 543 34.24 -61.78 -60.44
CA PHE A 543 33.51 -60.64 -59.85
C PHE A 543 32.37 -60.19 -60.76
N LYS A 544 32.62 -60.02 -62.06
CA LYS A 544 31.62 -59.64 -63.07
C LYS A 544 30.44 -60.60 -63.11
N GLN A 545 30.68 -61.92 -63.06
CA GLN A 545 29.62 -62.92 -62.99
C GLN A 545 28.80 -62.81 -61.70
N ASN A 546 29.45 -62.69 -60.54
CA ASN A 546 28.76 -62.58 -59.25
C ASN A 546 27.99 -61.26 -59.11
N ALA A 547 28.57 -60.14 -59.53
CA ALA A 547 27.91 -58.83 -59.55
C ALA A 547 26.69 -58.82 -60.48
N LYS A 548 26.78 -59.46 -61.66
CA LYS A 548 25.64 -59.59 -62.58
C LYS A 548 24.53 -60.50 -62.04
N ASN A 549 24.88 -61.57 -61.35
CA ASN A 549 23.90 -62.44 -60.68
C ASN A 549 23.23 -61.70 -59.51
N ASN A 550 24.01 -61.00 -58.68
CA ASN A 550 23.49 -60.20 -57.56
C ASN A 550 22.57 -59.05 -58.05
N SER A 551 22.97 -58.34 -59.11
CA SER A 551 22.16 -57.29 -59.76
C SER A 551 20.78 -57.85 -60.17
N LYS A 552 20.76 -59.00 -60.86
CA LYS A 552 19.52 -59.70 -61.24
C LYS A 552 18.70 -60.21 -60.06
N ASN A 553 19.34 -60.74 -59.02
CA ASN A 553 18.65 -61.21 -57.82
C ASN A 553 17.95 -60.04 -57.10
N LEU A 554 18.61 -58.88 -57.05
CA LEU A 554 18.05 -57.63 -56.49
C LEU A 554 16.97 -57.02 -57.40
N GLU A 555 17.12 -57.07 -58.72
CA GLU A 555 16.11 -56.63 -59.69
C GLU A 555 14.81 -57.46 -59.57
N GLN A 556 14.94 -58.79 -59.53
CA GLN A 556 13.81 -59.68 -59.27
C GLN A 556 13.16 -59.42 -57.92
N LEU A 557 13.96 -59.18 -56.87
CA LEU A 557 13.44 -58.88 -55.55
C LEU A 557 12.68 -57.54 -55.54
N VAL A 558 13.22 -56.51 -56.19
CA VAL A 558 12.56 -55.21 -56.38
C VAL A 558 11.20 -55.38 -57.07
N GLU A 559 11.11 -56.15 -58.15
CA GLU A 559 9.83 -56.37 -58.85
C GLU A 559 8.82 -57.19 -58.02
N LEU A 560 9.27 -58.22 -57.30
CA LEU A 560 8.41 -58.97 -56.37
C LEU A 560 7.92 -58.09 -55.22
N THR A 561 8.77 -57.22 -54.68
CA THR A 561 8.43 -56.27 -53.62
C THR A 561 7.50 -55.16 -54.13
N LYS A 562 7.67 -54.65 -55.36
CA LYS A 562 6.69 -53.75 -56.00
C LYS A 562 5.32 -54.42 -56.11
N ARG A 563 5.29 -55.67 -56.60
CA ARG A 563 4.05 -56.45 -56.74
C ARG A 563 3.35 -56.64 -55.40
N PHE A 564 4.10 -56.98 -54.33
CA PHE A 564 3.59 -57.06 -52.96
C PHE A 564 2.90 -55.75 -52.54
N TYR A 565 3.56 -54.60 -52.68
CA TYR A 565 2.98 -53.32 -52.26
C TYR A 565 1.80 -52.88 -53.13
N VAL A 566 1.77 -53.22 -54.42
CA VAL A 566 0.59 -53.01 -55.27
C VAL A 566 -0.59 -53.85 -54.79
N GLU A 567 -0.36 -55.13 -54.49
CA GLU A 567 -1.38 -56.05 -53.98
C GLU A 567 -1.92 -55.58 -52.61
N LYS A 568 -1.05 -55.17 -51.69
CA LYS A 568 -1.45 -54.62 -50.39
C LYS A 568 -2.15 -53.27 -50.51
N LYS A 569 -1.79 -52.42 -51.46
CA LYS A 569 -2.53 -51.18 -51.74
C LYS A 569 -3.92 -51.46 -52.31
N ALA A 570 -4.08 -52.52 -53.09
CA ALA A 570 -5.40 -52.98 -53.56
C ALA A 570 -6.25 -53.57 -52.41
N GLU A 571 -5.66 -54.37 -51.52
CA GLU A 571 -6.30 -54.90 -50.29
C GLU A 571 -6.83 -53.72 -49.43
N GLN A 572 -6.00 -52.71 -49.17
CA GLN A 572 -6.42 -51.49 -48.46
C GLN A 572 -7.54 -50.71 -49.16
N LEU A 573 -7.49 -50.60 -50.49
CA LEU A 573 -8.49 -49.83 -51.24
C LEU A 573 -9.85 -50.53 -51.17
N ALA A 574 -9.88 -51.86 -51.25
CA ALA A 574 -11.07 -52.67 -51.02
C ALA A 574 -11.62 -52.47 -49.60
N ASP A 575 -10.77 -52.53 -48.57
CA ASP A 575 -11.18 -52.27 -47.18
C ASP A 575 -11.72 -50.84 -46.97
N LYS A 576 -11.10 -49.83 -47.60
CA LYS A 576 -11.59 -48.43 -47.57
C LYS A 576 -12.95 -48.30 -48.25
N LEU A 577 -13.16 -48.95 -49.40
CA LEU A 577 -14.44 -48.95 -50.11
C LEU A 577 -15.53 -49.68 -49.33
N ASN A 578 -15.23 -50.81 -48.69
CA ASN A 578 -16.16 -51.54 -47.82
C ASN A 578 -16.58 -50.68 -46.61
N LYS A 579 -15.61 -50.03 -45.93
CA LYS A 579 -15.89 -49.10 -44.82
C LYS A 579 -16.72 -47.88 -45.26
N LEU A 580 -16.56 -47.41 -46.50
CA LEU A 580 -17.38 -46.34 -47.06
C LEU A 580 -18.81 -46.81 -47.35
N ALA A 581 -18.98 -47.99 -47.93
CA ALA A 581 -20.28 -48.62 -48.14
C ALA A 581 -21.03 -48.80 -46.81
N GLU A 582 -20.40 -49.41 -45.79
CA GLU A 582 -21.01 -49.53 -44.46
C GLU A 582 -21.43 -48.19 -43.84
N LYS A 583 -20.63 -47.13 -44.03
CA LYS A 583 -20.99 -45.79 -43.55
C LYS A 583 -22.20 -45.22 -44.31
N GLN A 584 -22.26 -45.45 -45.61
CA GLN A 584 -23.37 -45.02 -46.47
C GLN A 584 -24.66 -45.78 -46.11
N ASP A 585 -24.58 -47.09 -45.88
CA ASP A 585 -25.72 -47.90 -45.41
C ASP A 585 -26.23 -47.40 -44.05
N LYS A 586 -25.33 -47.21 -43.06
CA LYS A 586 -25.68 -46.66 -41.74
C LYS A 586 -26.27 -45.24 -41.81
N LEU A 587 -25.82 -44.41 -42.76
CA LEU A 587 -26.41 -43.09 -43.04
C LEU A 587 -27.80 -43.20 -43.68
N SER A 588 -28.09 -44.25 -44.45
CA SER A 588 -29.41 -44.50 -45.03
C SER A 588 -30.42 -45.08 -44.01
N GLU A 589 -29.94 -45.85 -43.02
CA GLU A 589 -30.75 -46.40 -41.92
C GLU A 589 -31.02 -45.38 -40.80
N SER A 590 -30.21 -44.31 -40.73
CA SER A 590 -30.38 -43.22 -39.76
C SER A 590 -31.64 -42.39 -40.04
N LYS A 591 -32.65 -42.54 -39.17
CA LYS A 591 -33.99 -41.93 -39.30
C LYS A 591 -34.08 -40.40 -39.11
N GLU A 592 -32.97 -39.66 -39.21
CA GLU A 592 -32.98 -38.19 -39.22
C GLU A 592 -33.03 -37.56 -40.63
N ASN A 593 -33.13 -38.38 -41.69
CA ASN A 593 -33.35 -37.93 -43.08
C ASN A 593 -34.73 -38.36 -43.64
N SER A 594 -35.80 -38.21 -42.86
CA SER A 594 -37.20 -38.38 -43.30
C SER A 594 -38.12 -37.32 -42.70
#